data_AF-A0A3M3UWM5-F1
#
_entry.id   AF-A0A3M3UWM5-F1
#
_cell.length_a   1.000
_cell.length_b   1.000
_cell.length_c   1.000
_cell.angle_alpha   90.00
_cell.angle_beta   90.00
_cell.angle_gamma   90.00
#
_symmetry.space_group_name_H-M   'P 1'
#
loop_
_entity.id
_entity.type
_entity.pdbx_description
1 polymer ?
#
loop_
_entity_poly.entity_id
_entity_poly.type
_entity_poly.pdbx_seq_one_letter_code
_entity_poly.pdbx_strand_id
1 'polypeptide(L)'
;MNREWTAQGGSRENAPLTSKRKLVHMSDSTQRMASDIDLMTEVAMLYYLENVTQEAIAKRFDLSRAKVSRLLKRARDEGIVEVRVLQHPAMNNELELALVERFQLDRALIAVDHSDPDTQRSAVASLVANY
;
A
#
# COMPACT_ATOMS: atom_id res chain seq x y z
N MET A 1 -10.41 -27.81 -77.71
CA MET A 1 -11.30 -26.81 -77.06
C MET A 1 -10.81 -26.69 -75.63
N ASN A 2 -10.21 -25.56 -75.18
CA ASN A 2 -10.85 -24.26 -74.86
C ASN A 2 -12.07 -24.47 -73.96
N ARG A 3 -12.24 -23.88 -72.76
CA ARG A 3 -11.63 -22.74 -72.03
C ARG A 3 -11.42 -23.15 -70.54
N GLU A 4 -10.75 -22.47 -69.60
CA GLU A 4 -9.93 -21.24 -69.53
C GLU A 4 -8.93 -21.35 -68.34
N TRP A 5 -8.31 -20.24 -67.92
CA TRP A 5 -7.83 -20.01 -66.54
C TRP A 5 -8.55 -18.78 -65.95
N THR A 6 -9.09 -18.88 -64.73
CA THR A 6 -9.43 -17.71 -63.89
C THR A 6 -9.05 -17.98 -62.44
N ALA A 7 -8.01 -17.30 -61.95
CA ALA A 7 -7.60 -17.32 -60.56
C ALA A 7 -8.28 -16.18 -59.77
N GLN A 8 -8.78 -16.47 -58.58
CA GLN A 8 -8.85 -15.56 -57.43
C GLN A 8 -9.39 -16.26 -56.17
N GLY A 9 -8.99 -15.78 -54.98
CA GLY A 9 -9.70 -16.08 -53.73
C GLY A 9 -9.19 -17.21 -52.84
N GLY A 10 -7.90 -17.57 -52.90
CA GLY A 10 -7.30 -18.48 -51.92
C GLY A 10 -7.16 -17.82 -50.54
N SER A 11 -8.21 -17.87 -49.71
CA SER A 11 -8.20 -17.39 -48.33
C SER A 11 -7.21 -18.18 -47.45
N ARG A 12 -5.96 -17.74 -47.44
CA ARG A 12 -5.01 -18.10 -46.38
C ARG A 12 -5.40 -17.35 -45.11
N GLU A 13 -6.27 -17.99 -44.34
CA GLU A 13 -6.62 -17.56 -42.99
C GLU A 13 -5.38 -17.65 -42.09
N ASN A 14 -4.62 -16.56 -42.05
CA ASN A 14 -3.38 -16.44 -41.29
C ASN A 14 -3.73 -16.17 -39.82
N ALA A 15 -4.29 -17.18 -39.14
CA ALA A 15 -4.64 -17.11 -37.73
C ALA A 15 -3.39 -16.81 -36.88
N PRO A 16 -3.40 -15.78 -36.02
CA PRO A 16 -2.22 -15.40 -35.25
C PRO A 16 -1.91 -16.44 -34.16
N LEU A 17 -0.87 -17.24 -34.39
CA LEU A 17 -0.34 -18.27 -33.47
C LEU A 17 0.22 -17.71 -32.13
N THR A 18 0.03 -16.43 -31.83
CA THR A 18 0.65 -15.73 -30.68
C THR A 18 -0.17 -15.82 -29.39
N SER A 19 -1.46 -16.15 -29.44
CA SER A 19 -2.36 -16.00 -28.29
C SER A 19 -2.04 -16.95 -27.11
N LYS A 20 -1.70 -18.22 -27.37
CA LYS A 20 -1.37 -19.19 -26.29
C LYS A 20 -0.09 -18.81 -25.52
N ARG A 21 0.92 -18.24 -26.19
CA ARG A 21 2.21 -17.88 -25.55
C ARG A 21 2.09 -16.66 -24.64
N LYS A 22 1.14 -15.76 -24.92
CA LYS A 22 0.90 -14.54 -24.12
C LYS A 22 0.11 -14.82 -22.84
N LEU A 23 -0.85 -15.74 -22.88
CA LEU A 23 -1.67 -16.11 -21.72
C LEU A 23 -0.86 -16.78 -20.59
N VAL A 24 0.05 -17.70 -20.92
CA VAL A 24 0.88 -18.43 -19.94
C VAL A 24 1.85 -17.50 -19.18
N HIS A 25 2.38 -16.46 -19.83
CA HIS A 25 3.21 -15.45 -19.17
C HIS A 25 2.40 -14.55 -18.22
N MET A 26 1.15 -14.23 -18.56
CA MET A 26 0.29 -13.43 -17.67
C MET A 26 0.06 -14.16 -16.34
N SER A 27 -0.31 -15.45 -16.39
CA SER A 27 -0.57 -16.26 -15.20
C SER A 27 0.67 -16.42 -14.29
N ASP A 28 1.86 -16.64 -14.86
CA ASP A 28 3.11 -16.73 -14.08
C ASP A 28 3.47 -15.40 -13.40
N SER A 29 3.22 -14.26 -14.08
CA SER A 29 3.42 -12.94 -13.49
C SER A 29 2.46 -12.63 -12.34
N THR A 30 1.16 -12.92 -12.50
CA THR A 30 0.15 -12.69 -11.45
C THR A 30 0.42 -13.57 -10.22
N GLN A 31 0.80 -14.83 -10.42
CA GLN A 31 1.05 -15.74 -9.30
C GLN A 31 2.32 -15.37 -8.51
N ARG A 32 3.36 -14.87 -9.19
CA ARG A 32 4.54 -14.30 -8.50
C ARG A 32 4.18 -13.03 -7.72
N MET A 33 3.37 -12.14 -8.30
CA MET A 33 2.92 -10.92 -7.60
C MET A 33 2.12 -11.25 -6.34
N ALA A 34 1.23 -12.24 -6.39
CA ALA A 34 0.52 -12.72 -5.21
C ALA A 34 1.50 -13.20 -4.13
N SER A 35 2.44 -14.09 -4.47
CA SER A 35 3.44 -14.58 -3.49
C SER A 35 4.36 -13.49 -2.92
N ASP A 36 4.64 -12.43 -3.70
CA ASP A 36 5.38 -11.25 -3.23
C ASP A 36 4.57 -10.46 -2.18
N ILE A 37 3.27 -10.26 -2.42
CA ILE A 37 2.34 -9.56 -1.51
C ILE A 37 2.13 -10.37 -0.22
N ASP A 38 1.94 -11.68 -0.34
CA ASP A 38 1.79 -12.60 0.80
C ASP A 38 3.03 -12.54 1.70
N LEU A 39 4.22 -12.65 1.11
CA LEU A 39 5.49 -12.56 1.85
C LEU A 39 5.70 -11.19 2.50
N MET A 40 5.35 -10.09 1.82
CA MET A 40 5.41 -8.74 2.40
C MET A 40 4.46 -8.60 3.58
N THR A 41 3.27 -9.18 3.49
CA THR A 41 2.24 -9.16 4.54
C THR A 41 2.69 -9.97 5.77
N GLU A 42 3.20 -11.19 5.60
CA GLU A 42 3.70 -12.01 6.73
C GLU A 42 4.91 -11.36 7.41
N VAL A 43 5.87 -10.83 6.63
CA VAL A 43 7.02 -10.09 7.15
C VAL A 43 6.60 -8.82 7.91
N ALA A 44 5.57 -8.12 7.43
CA ALA A 44 5.02 -6.95 8.11
C ALA A 44 4.32 -7.31 9.43
N MET A 45 3.48 -8.34 9.46
CA MET A 45 2.81 -8.80 10.69
C MET A 45 3.83 -9.19 11.77
N LEU A 46 4.85 -9.98 11.40
CA LEU A 46 5.89 -10.41 12.33
C LEU A 46 6.66 -9.22 12.91
N TYR A 47 6.96 -8.20 12.10
CA TYR A 47 7.71 -7.03 12.56
C TYR A 47 6.87 -6.05 13.40
N TYR A 48 5.67 -5.69 12.93
CA TYR A 48 4.86 -4.63 13.53
C TYR A 48 3.89 -5.11 14.62
N LEU A 49 3.40 -6.35 14.55
CA LEU A 49 2.44 -6.90 15.52
C LEU A 49 3.14 -7.80 16.55
N GLU A 50 4.00 -8.71 16.08
CA GLU A 50 4.69 -9.67 16.95
C GLU A 50 6.06 -9.15 17.47
N ASN A 51 6.48 -7.95 17.08
CA ASN A 51 7.75 -7.32 17.48
C ASN A 51 9.02 -8.16 17.18
N VAL A 52 8.95 -9.05 16.19
CA VAL A 52 10.07 -9.93 15.80
C VAL A 52 11.15 -9.11 15.10
N THR A 53 12.41 -9.27 15.51
CA THR A 53 13.53 -8.50 14.93
C THR A 53 13.77 -8.86 13.46
N GLN A 54 14.25 -7.90 12.66
CA GLN A 54 14.56 -8.15 11.25
C GLN A 54 15.61 -9.25 11.04
N GLU A 55 16.55 -9.40 11.98
CA GLU A 55 17.49 -10.53 12.05
C GLU A 55 16.81 -11.90 12.27
N ALA A 56 15.79 -11.98 13.12
CA ALA A 56 15.05 -13.22 13.36
C ALA A 56 14.12 -13.55 12.18
N ILE A 57 13.45 -12.55 11.60
CA ILE A 57 12.67 -12.68 10.36
C ILE A 57 13.59 -13.15 9.21
N ALA A 58 14.76 -12.53 9.05
CA ALA A 58 15.75 -12.92 8.04
C ALA A 58 16.12 -14.41 8.12
N LYS A 59 16.38 -14.92 9.34
CA LYS A 59 16.63 -16.35 9.57
C LYS A 59 15.41 -17.24 9.29
N ARG A 60 14.19 -16.80 9.63
CA ARG A 60 12.95 -17.58 9.45
C ARG A 60 12.61 -17.83 7.97
N PHE A 61 12.91 -16.88 7.09
CA PHE A 61 12.58 -16.95 5.66
C PHE A 61 13.78 -17.19 4.72
N ASP A 62 14.96 -17.52 5.28
CA ASP A 62 16.24 -17.61 4.54
C ASP A 62 16.53 -16.38 3.65
N LEU A 63 16.33 -15.19 4.23
CA LEU A 63 16.54 -13.91 3.57
C LEU A 63 17.71 -13.15 4.20
N SER A 64 18.34 -12.27 3.43
CA SER A 64 19.21 -11.26 4.05
C SER A 64 18.38 -10.21 4.79
N ARG A 65 18.91 -9.69 5.91
CA ARG A 65 18.32 -8.55 6.64
C ARG A 65 18.01 -7.36 5.72
N ALA A 66 18.88 -7.10 4.73
CA ALA A 66 18.68 -6.07 3.73
C ALA A 66 17.50 -6.33 2.78
N LYS A 67 17.09 -7.60 2.57
CA LYS A 67 15.87 -7.95 1.85
C LYS A 67 14.63 -7.81 2.74
N VAL A 68 14.70 -8.19 4.02
CA VAL A 68 13.62 -7.94 5.01
C VAL A 68 13.32 -6.45 5.13
N SER A 69 14.35 -5.61 5.30
CA SER A 69 14.21 -4.15 5.33
C SER A 69 13.56 -3.58 4.06
N ARG A 70 13.89 -4.12 2.88
CA ARG A 70 13.25 -3.75 1.60
C ARG A 70 11.79 -4.19 1.53
N LEU A 71 11.43 -5.38 2.01
CA LEU A 71 10.04 -5.85 2.07
C LEU A 71 9.21 -4.97 3.01
N LEU A 72 9.71 -4.63 4.19
CA LEU A 72 9.04 -3.70 5.13
C LEU A 72 8.92 -2.27 4.61
N LYS A 73 9.84 -1.83 3.74
CA LYS A 73 9.67 -0.56 3.02
C LYS A 73 8.57 -0.69 1.96
N ARG A 74 8.66 -1.71 1.10
CA ARG A 74 7.72 -1.94 0.00
C ARG A 74 6.29 -2.18 0.49
N ALA A 75 6.10 -2.85 1.62
CA ALA A 75 4.80 -3.00 2.27
C ALA A 75 4.16 -1.66 2.70
N ARG A 76 4.96 -0.65 3.07
CA ARG A 76 4.47 0.72 3.31
C ARG A 76 4.22 1.45 2.00
N ASP A 77 5.16 1.36 1.05
CA ASP A 77 5.07 2.01 -0.26
C ASP A 77 3.85 1.50 -1.08
N GLU A 78 3.43 0.24 -0.90
CA GLU A 78 2.24 -0.39 -1.52
C GLU A 78 0.96 -0.30 -0.66
N GLY A 79 1.00 0.34 0.52
CA GLY A 79 -0.19 0.54 1.37
C GLY A 79 -0.65 -0.68 2.18
N ILE A 80 0.13 -1.78 2.20
CA ILE A 80 -0.11 -2.95 3.07
C ILE A 80 0.09 -2.57 4.56
N VAL A 81 0.94 -1.58 4.84
CA VAL A 81 1.22 -1.06 6.19
C VAL A 81 1.03 0.45 6.24
N GLU A 82 0.11 0.91 7.08
CA GLU A 82 0.03 2.29 7.55
C GLU A 82 0.64 2.39 8.96
N VAL A 83 1.53 3.37 9.18
CA VAL A 83 2.10 3.65 10.52
C VAL A 83 1.60 5.01 11.00
N ARG A 84 0.67 4.99 11.95
CA ARG A 84 0.11 6.20 12.57
C ARG A 84 0.75 6.47 13.92
N VAL A 85 1.48 7.57 14.04
CA VAL A 85 2.03 8.06 15.31
C VAL A 85 1.06 9.08 15.90
N LEU A 86 0.46 8.76 17.04
CA LEU A 86 -0.35 9.72 17.80
C LEU A 86 0.57 10.56 18.68
N GLN A 87 0.46 11.89 18.58
CA GLN A 87 1.16 12.79 19.49
C GLN A 87 0.57 12.67 20.90
N HIS A 88 1.43 12.63 21.92
CA HIS A 88 0.94 12.61 23.31
C HIS A 88 0.30 13.97 23.62
N PRO A 89 -0.96 14.03 24.12
CA PRO A 89 -1.65 15.30 24.40
C PRO A 89 -0.86 16.28 25.28
N ALA A 90 0.01 15.78 26.16
CA ALA A 90 0.87 16.62 26.99
C ALA A 90 1.83 17.55 26.21
N MET A 91 2.13 17.27 24.94
CA MET A 91 3.12 18.03 24.15
C MET A 91 2.60 19.37 23.60
N ASN A 92 1.28 19.66 23.67
CA ASN A 92 0.69 20.89 23.11
C ASN A 92 -0.26 21.61 24.08
N ASN A 93 -0.20 21.29 25.37
CA ASN A 93 -1.20 21.70 26.36
C ASN A 93 -1.19 23.20 26.70
N GLU A 94 -0.11 23.94 26.44
CA GLU A 94 0.00 25.37 26.85
C GLU A 94 -1.06 26.25 26.16
N LEU A 95 -1.32 26.02 24.86
CA LEU A 95 -2.31 26.81 24.13
C LEU A 95 -3.74 26.36 24.46
N GLU A 96 -3.98 25.06 24.70
CA GLU A 96 -5.28 24.57 25.19
C GLU A 96 -5.61 25.13 26.57
N LEU A 97 -4.65 25.12 27.49
CA LEU A 97 -4.79 25.68 28.83
C LEU A 97 -5.02 27.20 28.78
N ALA A 98 -4.25 27.94 27.97
CA ALA A 98 -4.41 29.38 27.81
C ALA A 98 -5.79 29.75 27.21
N LEU A 99 -6.36 28.93 26.33
CA LEU A 99 -7.73 29.12 25.83
C LEU A 99 -8.78 28.84 26.93
N VAL A 100 -8.63 27.76 27.68
CA VAL A 100 -9.49 27.41 28.83
C VAL A 100 -9.50 28.54 29.87
N GLU A 101 -8.32 29.01 30.29
CA GLU A 101 -8.19 30.08 31.30
C GLU A 101 -8.74 31.42 30.79
N ARG A 102 -8.41 31.81 29.54
CA ARG A 102 -8.81 33.11 28.98
C ARG A 102 -10.30 33.20 28.66
N PHE A 103 -10.91 32.12 28.20
CA PHE A 103 -12.30 32.11 27.75
C PHE A 103 -13.26 31.36 28.69
N GLN A 104 -12.76 30.84 29.83
CA GLN A 104 -13.53 30.12 30.84
C GLN A 104 -14.32 28.94 30.24
N LEU A 105 -13.62 28.15 29.42
CA LEU A 105 -14.17 26.95 28.77
C LEU A 105 -13.99 25.73 29.67
N ASP A 106 -14.95 24.81 29.68
CA ASP A 106 -14.76 23.50 30.32
C ASP A 106 -13.59 22.72 29.68
N ARG A 107 -13.34 22.96 28.39
CA ARG A 107 -12.27 22.32 27.63
C ARG A 107 -11.91 23.07 26.35
N ALA A 108 -10.65 22.94 25.93
CA ALA A 108 -10.19 23.24 24.58
C ALA A 108 -9.51 22.00 23.99
N LEU A 109 -9.54 21.86 22.66
CA LEU A 109 -8.86 20.83 21.87
C LEU A 109 -8.31 21.48 20.61
N ILE A 110 -7.02 21.30 20.32
CA ILE A 110 -6.33 21.96 19.20
C ILE A 110 -5.82 20.91 18.21
N ALA A 111 -6.41 20.90 17.02
CA ALA A 111 -5.88 20.16 15.89
C ALA A 111 -4.63 20.83 15.32
N VAL A 112 -3.72 20.03 14.74
CA VAL A 112 -2.61 20.56 13.93
C VAL A 112 -3.18 21.35 12.75
N ASP A 113 -2.53 22.46 12.39
CA ASP A 113 -2.93 23.29 11.26
C ASP A 113 -2.42 22.67 9.94
N HIS A 114 -3.34 22.53 8.98
CA HIS A 114 -3.10 22.02 7.64
C HIS A 114 -3.70 22.95 6.60
N SER A 115 -2.91 23.28 5.58
CA SER A 115 -3.34 24.14 4.46
C SER A 115 -4.40 23.50 3.55
N ASP A 116 -4.51 22.18 3.56
CA ASP A 116 -5.56 21.44 2.85
C ASP A 116 -6.84 21.32 3.68
N PRO A 117 -8.00 21.83 3.21
CA PRO A 117 -9.23 21.86 4.00
C PRO A 117 -9.81 20.49 4.36
N ASP A 118 -9.61 19.45 3.53
CA ASP A 118 -10.11 18.10 3.84
C ASP A 118 -9.25 17.40 4.89
N THR A 119 -7.93 17.56 4.79
CA THR A 119 -6.98 17.14 5.84
C THR A 119 -7.27 17.85 7.16
N GLN A 120 -7.53 19.16 7.14
CA GLN A 120 -7.88 19.93 8.34
C GLN A 120 -9.18 19.43 8.99
N ARG A 121 -10.23 19.19 8.20
CA ARG A 121 -11.49 18.59 8.69
C ARG A 121 -11.26 17.21 9.31
N SER A 122 -10.47 16.37 8.65
CA SER A 122 -10.14 15.03 9.12
C SER A 122 -9.32 15.04 10.42
N ALA A 123 -8.39 15.99 10.56
CA ALA A 123 -7.60 16.17 11.78
C ALA A 123 -8.48 16.58 12.98
N VAL A 124 -9.38 17.55 12.79
CA VAL A 124 -10.35 17.97 13.84
C VAL A 124 -11.29 16.82 14.21
N ALA A 125 -11.86 16.13 13.22
CA ALA A 125 -12.75 14.99 13.47
C ALA A 125 -12.04 13.85 14.21
N SER A 126 -10.81 13.54 13.84
CA SER A 126 -9.98 12.52 14.51
C SER A 126 -9.62 12.91 15.94
N LEU A 127 -9.34 14.19 16.20
CA LEU A 127 -9.03 14.67 17.55
C LEU A 127 -10.21 14.50 18.50
N VAL A 128 -11.43 14.81 18.05
CA VAL A 128 -12.65 14.65 18.86
C VAL A 128 -13.06 13.17 18.99
N ALA A 129 -12.90 12.36 17.95
CA ALA A 129 -13.31 10.95 17.97
C ALA A 129 -12.41 10.04 18.84
N ASN A 130 -11.19 10.48 19.18
CA ASN A 130 -10.26 9.76 20.06
C ASN A 130 -10.32 10.24 21.52
N TYR A 131 -11.32 11.06 21.89
CA TYR A 131 -11.48 11.64 23.23
C TYR A 131 -12.79 11.20 23.89
#